data_AF-A0A960VD09-F1
#
_entry.id   AF-A0A960VD09-F1
#
_cell.length_a   1.000
_cell.length_b   1.000
_cell.length_c   1.000
_cell.angle_alpha   90.00
_cell.angle_beta   90.00
_cell.angle_gamma   90.00
#
_symmetry.space_group_name_H-M   'P 1'
#
loop_
_entity.id
_entity.type
_entity.pdbx_description
1 polymer ?
#
loop_
_entity_poly.entity_id
_entity_poly.type
_entity_poly.pdbx_seq_one_letter_code
_entity_poly.pdbx_strand_id
1 'polypeptide(L)' 'MKKINKRFQLLLTDEEMEALKNESLKRGISSGELLRLSLHNEIYKKTSLEKMNYLKQITEIFP' A
#
# COMPACT_ATOMS: atom_id res chain seq x y z
N MET A 1 -4.30 21.67 14.61
CA MET A 1 -5.05 20.75 13.73
C MET A 1 -5.48 19.53 14.54
N LYS A 2 -6.80 19.23 14.66
CA LYS A 2 -7.26 17.99 15.33
C LYS A 2 -6.75 16.78 14.55
N LYS A 3 -6.01 15.87 15.19
CA LYS A 3 -5.62 14.57 14.61
C LYS A 3 -6.91 13.80 14.29
N ILE A 4 -7.33 13.78 13.03
CA ILE A 4 -8.45 12.96 12.60
C ILE A 4 -7.95 11.52 12.57
N ASN A 5 -8.32 10.74 13.59
CA ASN A 5 -7.94 9.34 13.69
C ASN A 5 -8.91 8.51 12.83
N LYS A 6 -8.72 8.53 11.51
CA LYS A 6 -9.53 7.74 10.57
C LYS A 6 -9.17 6.27 10.74
N ARG A 7 -10.02 5.51 11.44
CA ARG A 7 -9.93 4.05 11.53
C ARG A 7 -10.75 3.46 10.39
N PHE A 8 -10.22 2.44 9.74
CA PHE A 8 -10.93 1.65 8.74
C PHE A 8 -10.94 0.18 9.18
N GLN A 9 -11.99 -0.54 8.79
CA GLN A 9 -12.10 -1.97 9.00
C GLN A 9 -11.82 -2.67 7.67
N LEU A 10 -11.04 -3.75 7.72
CA LEU A 10 -10.80 -4.61 6.59
C LEU A 10 -11.39 -5.98 6.94
N LEU A 11 -12.23 -6.51 6.08
CA LEU A 11 -12.74 -7.88 6.19
C LEU A 11 -11.74 -8.80 5.48
N LEU A 12 -11.31 -9.83 6.18
CA LEU A 12 -10.37 -10.84 5.70
C LEU A 12 -10.94 -12.21 6.03
N THR A 13 -10.70 -13.19 5.17
CA THR A 13 -10.96 -14.59 5.50
C THR A 13 -9.99 -15.07 6.59
N ASP A 14 -10.29 -16.21 7.21
CA ASP A 14 -9.41 -16.80 8.22
C ASP A 14 -8.03 -17.14 7.63
N GLU A 15 -7.99 -17.62 6.39
CA GLU A 15 -6.78 -17.96 5.64
C GLU A 15 -5.92 -16.70 5.37
N GLU A 16 -6.55 -15.60 4.97
CA GLU A 16 -5.86 -14.32 4.75
C GLU A 16 -5.31 -13.74 6.05
N MET A 17 -6.06 -13.87 7.15
CA MET A 17 -5.62 -13.46 8.48
C MET A 17 -4.42 -14.29 8.96
N GLU A 18 -4.42 -15.59 8.71
CA GLU A 18 -3.30 -16.47 9.06
C GLU A 18 -2.06 -16.15 8.22
N ALA A 19 -2.23 -15.95 6.91
CA ALA A 19 -1.15 -15.52 6.02
C ALA A 19 -0.53 -14.19 6.47
N LEU A 20 -1.35 -13.21 6.84
CA LEU A 20 -0.90 -11.91 7.34
C LEU A 20 -0.10 -12.06 8.65
N LYS A 21 -0.57 -12.88 9.59
CA LYS A 21 0.14 -13.15 10.85
C LYS A 21 1.50 -13.78 10.57
N ASN A 22 1.54 -14.83 9.76
CA ASN A 22 2.76 -15.55 9.43
C ASN A 22 3.79 -14.64 8.76
N GLU A 23 3.36 -13.80 7.81
CA GLU A 23 4.25 -12.87 7.13
C GLU A 23 4.75 -11.74 8.03
N SER A 24 3.90 -11.25 8.95
CA SER A 24 4.29 -10.25 9.94
C SER A 24 5.32 -10.79 10.94
N LEU A 25 5.17 -12.06 11.36
CA LEU A 25 6.11 -12.75 12.24
C LEU A 25 7.48 -12.93 11.58
N LYS A 26 7.53 -13.38 10.32
CA LYS A 26 8.79 -13.52 9.57
C LYS A 26 9.59 -12.22 9.49
N ARG A 27 8.88 -11.08 9.45
CA ARG A 27 9.46 -9.74 9.33
C ARG A 27 9.70 -9.07 10.70
N GLY A 28 9.30 -9.70 11.79
CA GLY A 28 9.46 -9.16 13.15
C GLY A 28 8.64 -7.89 13.42
N ILE A 29 7.55 -7.66 12.69
CA ILE A 29 6.68 -6.48 12.84
C ILE A 29 5.24 -6.90 13.15
N SER A 30 4.45 -5.95 13.65
CA SER A 30 3.03 -6.23 13.93
C SER A 30 2.23 -6.40 12.63
N SER A 31 1.20 -7.26 12.64
CA SER A 31 0.32 -7.45 11.48
C SER A 31 -0.33 -6.15 10.99
N GLY A 32 -0.69 -5.25 11.92
CA GLY A 32 -1.24 -3.93 11.57
C GLY A 32 -0.22 -2.99 10.94
N GLU A 33 1.05 -3.07 11.34
CA GLU A 33 2.14 -2.31 10.72
C GLU A 33 2.47 -2.85 9.33
N LEU A 34 2.53 -4.17 9.17
CA LEU A 34 2.66 -4.79 7.86
C LEU A 34 1.51 -4.35 6.92
N LEU A 35 0.27 -4.33 7.42
CA LEU A 35 -0.88 -3.87 6.64
C LEU A 35 -0.71 -2.41 6.18
N ARG A 36 -0.26 -1.52 7.07
CA ARG A 36 0.02 -0.12 6.72
C ARG A 36 1.11 0.01 5.66
N LEU A 37 2.20 -0.74 5.80
CA LEU A 37 3.29 -0.75 4.83
C LEU A 37 2.84 -1.27 3.47
N SER A 38 2.08 -2.36 3.44
CA SER A 38 1.54 -2.93 2.20
C SER A 38 0.60 -1.94 1.49
N LEU A 39 -0.31 -1.30 2.24
CA LEU A 39 -1.20 -0.27 1.68
C LEU A 39 -0.41 0.94 1.17
N HIS A 40 0.59 1.40 1.93
CA HIS A 40 1.46 2.49 1.52
C HIS A 40 2.21 2.14 0.22
N ASN A 41 2.85 0.97 0.18
CA ASN A 41 3.58 0.51 -1.00
C ASN A 41 2.67 0.40 -2.23
N GLU A 42 1.45 -0.11 -2.08
CA GLU A 42 0.50 -0.22 -3.18
C GLU A 42 0.09 1.16 -3.73
N ILE A 43 -0.19 2.12 -2.84
CA ILE A 43 -0.49 3.50 -3.24
C ILE A 43 0.70 4.11 -4.00
N TYR A 44 1.91 4.01 -3.45
CA TYR A 44 3.10 4.63 -4.05
C TYR A 44 3.54 3.96 -5.35
N LYS A 45 3.32 2.64 -5.49
CA LYS A 45 3.56 1.90 -6.72
C LYS A 45 2.62 2.38 -7.83
N LYS A 46 1.35 2.59 -7.53
CA LYS A 46 0.38 3.19 -8.47
C LYS A 46 0.80 4.61 -8.87
N THR A 47 1.18 5.45 -7.91
CA THR A 47 1.64 6.81 -8.19
C THR A 47 2.90 6.84 -9.08
N SER A 48 3.83 5.90 -8.90
CA SER A 48 5.05 5.81 -9.70
C SER A 48 4.75 5.39 -11.14
N LEU A 49 3.85 4.42 -11.33
CA LEU A 49 3.42 3.99 -12.67
C LEU A 49 2.68 5.11 -13.40
N GLU A 50 1.76 5.81 -12.71
CA GLU A 50 1.06 6.96 -13.25
C GLU A 50 2.05 8.06 -13.67
N LYS A 51 3.01 8.41 -12.80
CA LYS A 51 4.06 9.38 -13.13
C LYS A 51 4.87 8.98 -14.36
N MET A 52 5.25 7.70 -14.48
CA MET A 52 5.98 7.21 -15.64
C MET A 52 5.15 7.29 -16.92
N ASN A 53 3.85 6.99 -16.84
CA ASN A 53 2.94 7.12 -17.97
C ASN A 53 2.78 8.59 -18.40
N TYR A 54 2.68 9.53 -17.45
CA TYR A 54 2.65 10.96 -17.76
C TYR A 54 3.93 11.44 -18.43
N LEU A 55 5.10 10.98 -17.97
CA LEU A 55 6.37 11.33 -18.60
C LEU A 55 6.47 10.82 -20.04
N LYS A 56 5.99 9.60 -20.32
CA LYS A 56 5.90 9.07 -21.68
C LYS A 56 5.00 9.91 -22.59
N GLN A 57 3.82 10.31 -22.08
CA GLN A 57 2.92 11.18 -22.82
C GLN A 57 3.54 12.54 -23.13
N ILE A 58 4.31 13.13 -22.21
CA ILE A 58 5.01 14.39 -22.44
C ILE A 58 6.07 14.24 -23.55
N THR A 59 6.84 13.14 -23.55
CA THR A 59 7.81 12.87 -24.63
C THR A 59 7.18 12.59 -25.99
N GLU A 60 5.91 12.17 -26.03
CA GLU A 60 5.16 12.04 -27.29
C GLU A 60 4.63 13.39 -27.80
N ILE A 61 4.40 14.36 -26.90
CA ILE A 61 3.91 15.72 -27.24
C ILE A 61 5.05 16.66 -27.62
N PHE A 62 6.24 16.47 -27.04
CA PHE A 62 7.45 17.24 -27.34
C PHE A 62 8.53 16.31 -27.93
N PRO A 63 8.59 16.13 -29.27
CA PRO A 63 9.61 15.32 -29.92
C PRO A 63 11.02 15.92 -29.83
#